data_AF-A0A9E2YBP8-F1
#
_entry.id   AF-A0A9E2YBP8-F1
#
_cell.length_a   1.000
_cell.length_b   1.000
_cell.length_c   1.000
_cell.angle_alpha   90.00
_cell.angle_beta   90.00
_cell.angle_gamma   90.00
#
_symmetry.space_group_name_H-M   'P 1'
#
loop_
_entity.id
_entity.type
_entity.pdbx_description
1 polymer ?
#
loop_
_entity_poly.entity_id
_entity_poly.type
_entity_poly.pdbx_seq_one_letter_code
_entity_poly.pdbx_strand_id
1 'polypeptide(L)' 'MRSIKSGRTYLYAGVPERMDQDMIAATSIGSYFSQNIRKTFTNFYVI' A
#
# COMPACT_ATOMS: atom_id res chain seq x y z
N MET A 1 5.57 -2.24 2.87
CA MET A 1 4.17 -1.96 3.23
C MET A 1 3.28 -3.17 2.93
N ARG A 2 2.29 -3.50 3.78
CA ARG A 2 1.41 -4.68 3.61
C ARG A 2 -0.03 -4.28 3.27
N SER A 3 -0.69 -5.03 2.39
CA SER A 3 -2.11 -4.85 2.05
C SER A 3 -2.79 -6.21 1.95
N ILE A 4 -4.05 -6.31 2.38
CA ILE A 4 -4.84 -7.54 2.26
C ILE A 4 -5.89 -7.34 1.17
N LYS A 5 -5.94 -8.25 0.20
CA LYS A 5 -6.96 -8.27 -0.84
C LYS A 5 -7.42 -9.69 -1.10
N SER A 6 -8.73 -9.93 -0.97
CA SER A 6 -9.36 -11.23 -1.23
C SER A 6 -8.72 -12.38 -0.43
N GLY A 7 -8.40 -12.14 0.85
CA GLY A 7 -7.78 -13.12 1.74
C GLY A 7 -6.28 -13.36 1.51
N ARG A 8 -5.66 -12.67 0.55
CA ARG A 8 -4.21 -12.74 0.29
C ARG A 8 -3.51 -11.49 0.80
N THR A 9 -2.31 -11.66 1.33
CA THR A 9 -1.47 -10.55 1.78
C THR A 9 -0.48 -10.21 0.68
N TYR A 10 -0.36 -8.92 0.37
CA TYR A 10 0.55 -8.36 -0.61
C TYR A 10 1.57 -7.48 0.11
N LEU A 11 2.85 -7.74 -0.12
CA LEU A 11 3.94 -6.92 0.36
C LEU A 11 4.46 -6.04 -0.77
N TYR A 12 4.28 -4.73 -0.64
CA TYR A 12 4.82 -3.72 -1.54
C TYR A 12 6.22 -3.34 -1.09
N ALA A 13 7.21 -3.55 -1.97
CA ALA A 13 8.61 -3.22 -1.75
C ALA A 13 8.94 -1.81 -2.27
N GLY A 14 9.92 -1.15 -1.63
CA GLY A 14 10.39 0.17 -2.04
C GLY A 14 9.44 1.33 -1.73
N VAL A 15 8.33 1.09 -1.02
CA VAL A 15 7.44 2.16 -0.55
C VAL A 15 8.18 3.01 0.49
N PRO A 16 8.37 4.32 0.26
CA PRO A 16 8.98 5.21 1.23
C PRO A 16 8.19 5.26 2.53
N GLU A 17 8.89 5.31 3.66
CA GLU A 17 8.25 5.37 4.99
C GLU A 17 7.26 6.53 5.11
N ARG A 18 7.58 7.69 4.53
CA ARG A 18 6.67 8.84 4.50
C ARG A 18 5.31 8.51 3.87
N MET A 19 5.27 7.71 2.81
CA MET A 19 4.00 7.33 2.18
C MET A 19 3.19 6.37 3.06
N ASP A 20 3.85 5.56 3.89
CA ASP A 20 3.20 4.72 4.89
C ASP A 20 2.58 5.58 5.99
N GLN A 21 3.32 6.57 6.49
CA GLN A 21 2.82 7.56 7.46
C GLN A 21 1.66 8.40 6.90
N ASP A 22 1.79 8.92 5.68
CA ASP A 22 0.74 9.68 5.00
C ASP A 22 -0.52 8.83 4.80
N MET A 23 -0.37 7.54 4.50
CA MET A 23 -1.51 6.63 4.38
C MET A 23 -2.22 6.42 5.72
N ILE A 24 -1.46 6.20 6.80
CA ILE A 24 -2.02 6.02 8.16
C ILE A 24 -2.77 7.29 8.60
N ALA A 25 -2.26 8.47 8.21
CA ALA A 25 -2.88 9.76 8.50
C ALA A 25 -4.06 10.10 7.55
N ALA A 26 -4.24 9.38 6.44
CA ALA A 26 -5.25 9.69 5.45
C ALA A 26 -6.67 9.39 5.95
N THR A 27 -7.64 10.22 5.55
CA THR A 27 -9.07 10.03 5.85
C THR A 27 -9.60 8.67 5.36
N SER A 28 -9.03 8.13 4.29
CA SER A 28 -9.35 6.78 3.80
C SER A 28 -8.08 6.06 3.34
N ILE A 29 -7.64 5.10 4.14
CA ILE A 29 -6.50 4.22 3.86
C ILE A 29 -6.66 3.56 2.48
N GLY A 30 -7.85 3.00 2.20
CA GLY A 30 -8.11 2.29 0.94
C GLY A 30 -8.05 3.19 -0.31
N SER A 31 -8.54 4.43 -0.20
CA SER A 31 -8.46 5.41 -1.28
C SER A 31 -7.03 5.87 -1.51
N TYR A 32 -6.31 6.26 -0.45
CA TYR A 32 -4.90 6.65 -0.53
C TYR A 32 -4.06 5.52 -1.11
N PHE A 33 -4.21 4.30 -0.60
CA PHE A 33 -3.52 3.12 -1.10
C PHE A 33 -3.76 2.91 -2.60
N SER A 34 -5.02 2.99 -3.04
CA SER A 34 -5.37 2.77 -4.45
C SER A 34 -4.79 3.84 -5.38
N GLN A 35 -4.67 5.08 -4.91
CA GLN A 35 -4.20 6.21 -5.71
C GLN A 35 -2.67 6.34 -5.72
N ASN A 36 -2.04 6.21 -4.56
CA ASN A 36 -0.62 6.54 -4.36
C ASN A 36 0.29 5.32 -4.29
N ILE A 37 -0.21 4.16 -3.83
CA ILE A 37 0.63 2.97 -3.65
C ILE A 37 0.40 1.98 -4.80
N ARG A 38 -0.84 1.52 -4.98
CA ARG A 38 -1.17 0.47 -5.95
C ARG A 38 -0.84 0.84 -7.40
N LYS A 39 -0.97 2.11 -7.77
CA LYS A 39 -0.64 2.62 -9.11
C LYS A 39 0.86 2.85 -9.31
N THR A 40 1.57 3.18 -8.24
CA THR A 40 2.98 3.63 -8.30
C THR A 40 3.95 2.46 -8.15
N PHE A 41 3.63 1.50 -7.28
CA PHE A 41 4.51 0.38 -6.96
C PHE A 41 3.99 -0.89 -7.63
N THR A 42 4.65 -1.30 -8.71
CA THR A 42 4.36 -2.55 -9.44
C THR A 42 5.12 -3.75 -8.87
N ASN A 43 6.16 -3.51 -8.07
CA ASN A 43 6.95 -4.56 -7.44
C ASN A 43 6.33 -4.96 -6.09
N PHE A 44 5.53 -6.03 -6.12
CA PHE A 44 4.90 -6.59 -4.93
C PHE A 44 4.96 -8.12 -4.94
N TYR A 45 4.97 -8.69 -3.73
CA TYR A 45 5.01 -10.14 -3.51
C TYR A 45 3.74 -10.59 -2.80
N VAL A 46 3.25 -11.77 -3.13
CA VAL A 46 2.17 -12.43 -2.37
C VAL A 46 2.82 -13.24 -1.26
N ILE A 47 2.34 -13.05 -0.02
CA ILE A 47 2.81 -13.77 1.17
C ILE A 47 1.64 -14.40 1.92
#